data_AF-X0ZVF1-F1
#
_entry.id   AF-X0ZVF1-F1
#
_cell.length_a   1.000
_cell.length_b   1.000
_cell.length_c   1.000
_cell.angle_alpha   90.00
_cell.angle_beta   90.00
_cell.angle_gamma   90.00
#
_symmetry.space_group_name_H-M   'P 1'
#
loop_
_entity.id
_entity.type
_entity.pdbx_description
1 polymer ?
#
loop_
_entity_poly.entity_id
_entity_poly.type
_entity_poly.pdbx_seq_one_letter_code
_entity_poly.pdbx_strand_id
1 'polypeptide(L)'
;MTKKRTVLIMGLGLHGGGAGAANYFSARGDEVSVTDLKTEAELEQGIQLVKDRDRIRFVLGRHEYRDFETADLIIQNPGVPPDSPYVAHARAKGVQVETDISIFLDLVSGKTDAIVGVTGTKGKSTTASLLHAILNLQGHALLAGNITVSVF
;
A
#
# COMPACT_ATOMS: atom_id res chain seq x y z
N MET A 1 -14.09 -14.37 -13.63
CA MET A 1 -12.67 -14.01 -13.84
C MET A 1 -12.56 -12.51 -13.61
N THR A 2 -11.90 -12.08 -12.52
CA THR A 2 -11.66 -10.65 -12.27
C THR A 2 -10.74 -10.11 -13.36
N LYS A 3 -11.15 -9.04 -14.04
CA LYS A 3 -10.36 -8.35 -15.07
C LYS A 3 -8.98 -7.99 -14.49
N LYS A 4 -7.91 -8.39 -15.16
CA LYS A 4 -6.53 -8.00 -14.83
C LYS A 4 -6.43 -6.47 -14.95
N ARG A 5 -5.98 -5.81 -13.88
CA ARG A 5 -5.86 -4.34 -13.83
C ARG A 5 -4.40 -3.92 -14.00
N THR A 6 -4.21 -2.72 -14.52
CA THR A 6 -2.93 -2.01 -14.41
C THR A 6 -2.93 -1.22 -13.10
N VAL A 7 -2.04 -1.58 -12.17
CA VAL A 7 -1.97 -1.00 -10.82
C VAL A 7 -0.64 -0.26 -10.65
N LEU A 8 -0.72 1.02 -10.29
CA LEU A 8 0.42 1.85 -9.96
C LEU A 8 0.55 2.01 -8.45
N ILE A 9 1.66 1.57 -7.88
CA ILE A 9 2.01 1.84 -6.48
C ILE A 9 2.84 3.12 -6.43
N MET A 10 2.26 4.19 -5.89
CA MET A 10 2.93 5.47 -5.73
C MET A 10 3.57 5.56 -4.34
N GLY A 11 4.90 5.55 -4.31
CA GLY A 11 5.72 5.54 -3.11
C GLY A 11 6.02 4.13 -2.63
N LEU A 12 7.25 3.66 -2.81
CA LEU A 12 7.74 2.44 -2.18
C LEU A 12 8.08 2.70 -0.71
N GLY A 13 8.67 3.87 -0.45
CA GLY A 13 9.11 4.30 0.87
C GLY A 13 10.40 3.60 1.33
N LEU A 14 11.16 4.27 2.20
CA LEU A 14 12.47 3.80 2.68
C LEU A 14 12.39 2.45 3.40
N HIS A 15 11.30 2.22 4.12
CA HIS A 15 11.06 0.98 4.88
C HIS A 15 10.10 0.03 4.14
N GLY A 16 9.89 0.23 2.83
CA GLY A 16 9.04 -0.64 2.00
C GLY A 16 7.55 -0.59 2.32
N GLY A 17 7.01 0.54 2.79
CA GLY A 17 5.57 0.70 3.03
C GLY A 17 4.71 0.36 1.81
N GLY A 18 5.22 0.55 0.59
CA GLY A 18 4.54 0.19 -0.65
C GLY A 18 4.75 -1.26 -1.09
N ALA A 19 5.70 -1.99 -0.49
CA ALA A 19 6.05 -3.35 -0.90
C ALA A 19 4.92 -4.35 -0.65
N GLY A 20 4.15 -4.17 0.44
CA GLY A 20 2.97 -4.98 0.74
C GLY A 20 1.92 -4.91 -0.38
N ALA A 21 1.57 -3.69 -0.80
CA ALA A 21 0.63 -3.48 -1.91
C ALA A 21 1.18 -4.04 -3.24
N ALA A 22 2.45 -3.78 -3.55
CA ALA A 22 3.08 -4.31 -4.77
C ALA A 22 3.03 -5.84 -4.84
N ASN A 23 3.36 -6.51 -3.73
CA ASN A 23 3.30 -7.97 -3.60
C ASN A 23 1.88 -8.50 -3.73
N TYR A 24 0.91 -7.83 -3.09
CA TYR A 24 -0.50 -8.24 -3.11
C TYR A 24 -1.09 -8.24 -4.53
N PHE A 25 -0.93 -7.14 -5.26
CA PHE A 25 -1.45 -7.02 -6.63
C PHE A 25 -0.67 -7.90 -7.61
N SER A 26 0.64 -8.06 -7.44
CA SER A 26 1.44 -8.98 -8.25
C SER A 26 0.97 -10.43 -8.09
N ALA A 27 0.76 -10.87 -6.84
CA ALA A 27 0.29 -12.23 -6.55
C ALA A 27 -1.11 -12.54 -7.12
N ARG A 28 -1.94 -11.51 -7.31
CA ARG A 28 -3.25 -11.60 -7.98
C ARG A 28 -3.14 -11.67 -9.51
N GLY A 29 -1.95 -11.45 -10.06
CA GLY A 29 -1.68 -11.46 -11.49
C GLY A 29 -1.96 -10.12 -12.19
N ASP A 30 -2.16 -9.04 -11.43
CA ASP A 30 -2.31 -7.68 -11.97
C ASP A 30 -1.00 -7.18 -12.61
N GLU A 31 -1.09 -6.22 -13.53
CA GLU A 31 0.09 -5.57 -14.10
C GLU A 31 0.54 -4.45 -13.17
N VAL A 32 1.63 -4.66 -12.44
CA VAL A 32 2.05 -3.78 -11.35
C VAL A 32 3.26 -2.96 -11.76
N SER A 33 3.19 -1.66 -11.49
CA SER A 33 4.33 -0.76 -11.54
C SER A 33 4.47 0.00 -10.22
N VAL A 34 5.71 0.30 -9.83
CA VAL A 34 6.06 1.04 -8.61
C VAL A 34 6.79 2.30 -9.04
N THR A 35 6.35 3.45 -8.51
CA THR A 35 7.02 4.73 -8.77
C THR A 35 7.35 5.47 -7.48
N ASP A 36 8.53 6.08 -7.41
CA ASP A 36 9.00 6.86 -6.26
C ASP A 36 9.98 7.94 -6.72
N LEU A 37 9.97 9.10 -6.06
CA LEU A 37 10.91 10.18 -6.32
C LEU A 37 12.33 9.87 -5.81
N LYS A 38 12.47 8.92 -4.88
CA LYS A 38 13.77 8.45 -4.41
C LYS A 38 14.42 7.53 -5.41
N THR A 39 15.74 7.56 -5.43
CA THR A 39 16.56 6.73 -6.31
C THR A 39 16.54 5.27 -5.86
N GLU A 40 16.99 4.39 -6.74
CA GLU A 40 17.13 2.96 -6.44
C GLU A 40 18.03 2.70 -5.22
N ALA A 41 19.15 3.42 -5.11
CA ALA A 41 20.08 3.29 -3.98
C ALA A 41 19.43 3.66 -2.65
N GLU A 42 18.60 4.71 -2.62
CA GLU A 42 17.87 5.11 -1.40
C GLU A 42 16.77 4.12 -1.01
N LEU A 43 16.27 3.34 -1.98
CA LEU A 43 15.14 2.43 -1.81
C LEU A 43 15.53 0.95 -1.75
N GLU A 44 16.82 0.64 -1.67
CA GLU A 44 17.35 -0.73 -1.71
C GLU A 44 16.59 -1.67 -0.75
N GLN A 45 16.39 -1.24 0.51
CA GLN A 45 15.64 -2.02 1.50
C GLN A 45 14.18 -2.27 1.10
N GLY A 46 13.50 -1.25 0.59
CA GLY A 46 12.12 -1.38 0.12
C GLY A 46 11.99 -2.32 -1.08
N ILE A 47 12.94 -2.24 -2.02
CA ILE A 47 13.01 -3.13 -3.18
C ILE A 47 13.25 -4.57 -2.73
N GLN A 48 14.08 -4.76 -1.69
CA GLN A 48 14.34 -6.08 -1.11
C GLN A 48 13.10 -6.79 -0.55
N LEU A 49 12.07 -6.04 -0.16
CA LEU A 49 10.81 -6.56 0.37
C LEU A 49 9.81 -6.96 -0.73
N VAL A 50 10.06 -6.58 -1.98
CA VAL A 50 9.23 -6.97 -3.11
C VAL A 50 9.63 -8.39 -3.56
N LYS A 51 8.67 -9.30 -3.64
CA LYS A 51 8.90 -10.73 -3.93
C LYS A 51 9.06 -10.98 -5.43
N ASP A 52 8.15 -10.44 -6.24
CA ASP A 52 8.09 -10.69 -7.70
C ASP A 52 8.73 -9.55 -8.52
N ARG A 53 9.94 -9.15 -8.13
CA ARG A 53 10.60 -7.94 -8.69
C ARG A 53 10.72 -7.97 -10.20
N ASP A 54 11.02 -9.15 -10.75
CA ASP A 54 11.18 -9.35 -12.20
C ASP A 54 9.88 -9.15 -13.00
N ARG A 55 8.73 -9.15 -12.32
CA ARG A 55 7.40 -8.93 -12.93
C ARG A 55 6.86 -7.53 -12.69
N ILE A 56 7.54 -6.73 -11.86
CA ILE A 56 7.12 -5.40 -11.46
C ILE A 56 8.03 -4.38 -12.14
N ARG A 57 7.43 -3.42 -12.85
CA ARG A 57 8.18 -2.30 -13.42
C ARG A 57 8.46 -1.26 -12.34
N PHE A 58 9.73 -0.87 -12.16
CA PHE A 58 10.13 0.20 -11.25
C PHE A 58 10.48 1.49 -12.00
N VAL A 59 9.92 2.62 -11.56
CA VAL A 59 10.22 3.97 -12.04
C VAL A 59 10.68 4.80 -10.85
N LEU A 60 11.99 4.78 -10.63
CA LEU A 60 12.63 5.39 -9.45
C LEU A 60 13.38 6.67 -9.83
N GLY A 61 13.52 7.57 -8.85
CA GLY A 61 14.11 8.90 -9.03
C GLY A 61 13.21 9.91 -9.74
N ARG A 62 11.98 9.50 -10.12
CA ARG A 62 11.03 10.32 -10.88
C ARG A 62 9.62 9.72 -10.87
N HIS A 63 8.68 10.53 -11.32
CA HIS A 63 7.33 10.11 -11.69
C HIS A 63 7.07 10.45 -13.17
N GLU A 64 6.44 9.54 -13.91
CA GLU A 64 6.06 9.74 -15.31
C GLU A 64 4.54 9.94 -15.38
N TYR A 65 4.07 11.10 -15.86
CA TYR A 65 2.63 11.40 -15.93
C TYR A 65 1.82 10.32 -16.65
N ARG A 66 2.40 9.70 -17.68
CA ARG A 66 1.76 8.60 -18.42
C ARG A 66 1.34 7.45 -17.51
N ASP A 67 2.15 7.08 -16.51
CA ASP A 67 1.83 5.99 -15.59
C ASP A 67 0.56 6.30 -14.77
N PHE A 68 0.37 7.58 -14.44
CA PHE A 68 -0.81 8.09 -13.71
C PHE A 68 -2.06 8.23 -14.59
N GLU A 69 -1.90 8.22 -15.91
CA GLU A 69 -3.00 8.29 -16.88
C GLU A 69 -3.49 6.91 -17.31
N THR A 70 -2.57 5.94 -17.41
CA THR A 70 -2.85 4.61 -17.97
C THR A 70 -3.21 3.58 -16.91
N ALA A 71 -2.98 3.86 -15.62
CA ALA A 71 -3.36 2.95 -14.54
C ALA A 71 -4.89 2.87 -14.39
N ASP A 72 -5.40 1.67 -14.12
CA ASP A 72 -6.79 1.48 -13.69
C ASP A 72 -6.96 1.87 -12.20
N LEU A 73 -5.90 1.69 -11.41
CA LEU A 73 -5.88 1.92 -9.96
C LEU A 73 -4.51 2.44 -9.53
N ILE A 74 -4.50 3.48 -8.70
CA ILE A 74 -3.30 3.97 -8.03
C ILE A 74 -3.43 3.71 -6.54
N ILE A 75 -2.39 3.09 -5.96
CA ILE A 75 -2.23 2.96 -4.52
C ILE A 75 -1.28 4.06 -4.05
N GLN A 76 -1.82 5.09 -3.42
CA GLN A 76 -1.09 6.15 -2.77
C GLN A 76 -0.65 5.69 -1.38
N ASN A 77 0.66 5.46 -1.23
CA ASN A 77 1.25 5.12 0.07
C ASN A 77 1.11 6.32 1.05
N PRO A 78 0.78 6.12 2.34
CA PRO A 78 0.64 7.20 3.33
C PRO A 78 1.80 8.21 3.41
N GLY A 79 3.01 7.81 3.04
CA GLY A 79 4.17 8.72 2.99
C GLY A 79 4.15 9.72 1.83
N VAL A 80 3.23 9.58 0.87
CA VAL A 80 3.09 10.47 -0.29
C VAL A 80 2.13 11.62 0.06
N PRO A 81 2.52 12.88 -0.19
CA PRO A 81 1.65 14.03 0.06
C PRO A 81 0.29 13.93 -0.66
N PRO A 82 -0.83 14.24 0.01
CA PRO A 82 -2.17 14.18 -0.58
C PRO A 82 -2.38 15.19 -1.72
N ASP A 83 -1.61 16.29 -1.71
CA ASP A 83 -1.61 17.37 -2.70
C ASP A 83 -0.64 17.13 -3.87
N SER A 84 -0.15 15.90 -4.05
CA SER A 84 0.70 15.54 -5.18
C SER A 84 0.07 15.95 -6.52
N PRO A 85 0.79 16.69 -7.39
CA PRO A 85 0.27 17.08 -8.70
C PRO A 85 -0.03 15.86 -9.59
N TYR A 86 0.69 14.75 -9.41
CA TYR A 86 0.44 13.51 -10.13
C TYR A 86 -0.87 12.83 -9.72
N VAL A 87 -1.23 12.91 -8.44
CA VAL A 87 -2.51 12.40 -7.92
C VAL A 87 -3.66 13.29 -8.40
N ALA A 88 -3.50 14.61 -8.37
CA ALA A 88 -4.48 15.54 -8.93
C ALA A 88 -4.72 15.29 -10.42
N HIS A 89 -3.65 15.06 -11.18
CA HIS A 89 -3.70 14.71 -12.61
C HIS A 89 -4.46 13.40 -12.85
N ALA A 90 -4.13 12.33 -12.11
CA ALA A 90 -4.81 11.05 -12.21
C ALA A 90 -6.32 11.17 -11.95
N ARG A 91 -6.70 11.88 -10.88
CA ARG A 91 -8.11 12.13 -10.53
C ARG A 91 -8.84 12.90 -11.63
N ALA A 92 -8.20 13.91 -12.23
CA ALA A 92 -8.78 14.67 -13.34
C ALA A 92 -9.00 13.82 -14.60
N LYS A 93 -8.24 12.73 -14.76
CA LYS A 93 -8.41 11.74 -15.83
C LYS A 93 -9.40 10.62 -15.48
N GLY A 94 -10.00 10.66 -14.28
CA GLY A 94 -10.96 9.64 -13.83
C GLY A 94 -10.30 8.35 -13.32
N VAL A 95 -8.99 8.36 -13.07
CA VAL A 95 -8.28 7.20 -12.52
C VAL A 95 -8.62 7.05 -11.04
N GLN A 96 -8.90 5.81 -10.61
CA GLN A 96 -9.19 5.51 -9.22
C GLN A 96 -7.90 5.63 -8.38
N VAL A 97 -7.95 6.41 -7.30
CA VAL A 97 -6.83 6.59 -6.38
C VAL A 97 -7.26 6.19 -4.97
N GLU A 98 -6.59 5.17 -4.44
CA GLU A 98 -6.86 4.56 -3.14
C GLU A 98 -5.60 4.53 -2.28
N THR A 99 -5.77 4.17 -1.02
CA THR A 99 -4.66 3.86 -0.09
C THR A 99 -4.60 2.35 0.12
N ASP A 100 -3.48 1.85 0.63
CA ASP A 100 -3.36 0.46 1.08
C ASP A 100 -4.44 0.08 2.10
N ILE A 101 -4.70 0.97 3.07
CA ILE A 101 -5.70 0.73 4.11
C ILE A 101 -7.14 0.74 3.57
N SER A 102 -7.47 1.58 2.57
CA SER A 102 -8.83 1.58 1.99
C SER A 102 -9.10 0.28 1.23
N ILE A 103 -8.14 -0.21 0.45
CA ILE A 103 -8.23 -1.53 -0.20
C ILE A 103 -8.35 -2.65 0.85
N PHE A 104 -7.56 -2.61 1.92
CA PHE A 104 -7.65 -3.59 3.00
C PHE A 104 -9.06 -3.63 3.61
N LEU A 105 -9.60 -2.47 3.99
CA LEU A 105 -10.94 -2.37 4.60
C LEU A 105 -12.03 -2.93 3.68
N ASP A 106 -11.94 -2.64 2.38
CA ASP A 106 -12.86 -3.21 1.38
C ASP A 106 -12.74 -4.74 1.30
N LEU A 107 -11.53 -5.28 1.40
CA LEU A 107 -11.30 -6.74 1.31
C LEU A 107 -11.83 -7.50 2.52
N VAL A 108 -11.76 -6.92 3.72
CA VAL A 108 -12.22 -7.55 4.97
C VAL A 108 -13.67 -7.24 5.30
N SER A 109 -14.29 -6.30 4.59
CA SER A 109 -15.70 -5.94 4.78
C SER A 109 -16.59 -7.19 4.67
N GLY A 110 -17.36 -7.46 5.72
CA GLY A 110 -18.24 -8.63 5.82
C GLY A 110 -17.55 -9.97 6.07
N LYS A 111 -16.22 -10.00 6.30
CA LYS A 111 -15.43 -11.21 6.56
C LYS A 111 -14.81 -11.26 7.96
N THR A 112 -15.01 -10.22 8.76
CA THR A 112 -14.52 -10.11 10.14
C THR A 112 -15.65 -9.61 11.03
N ASP A 113 -15.67 -10.07 12.27
CA ASP A 113 -16.64 -9.63 13.29
C ASP A 113 -16.39 -8.18 13.71
N ALA A 114 -15.13 -7.74 13.68
CA ALA A 114 -14.74 -6.39 14.09
C ALA A 114 -13.45 -5.92 13.41
N ILE A 115 -13.32 -4.60 13.27
CA ILE A 115 -12.09 -3.89 12.91
C ILE A 115 -11.86 -2.81 13.97
N VAL A 116 -10.69 -2.81 14.60
CA VAL A 116 -10.35 -1.84 15.66
C VAL A 116 -9.24 -0.91 15.15
N GLY A 117 -9.58 0.35 14.90
CA GLY A 117 -8.61 1.38 14.50
C GLY A 117 -8.00 2.10 15.70
N VAL A 118 -6.66 2.14 15.77
CA VAL A 118 -5.92 2.88 16.82
C VAL A 118 -5.14 4.03 16.19
N THR A 119 -5.41 5.27 16.60
CA THR A 119 -4.74 6.48 16.13
C THR A 119 -4.33 7.39 17.30
N GLY A 120 -3.49 8.40 17.03
CA GLY A 120 -2.99 9.36 18.02
C GLY A 120 -1.52 9.75 17.84
N THR A 121 -1.05 10.81 18.49
CA THR A 121 0.34 11.28 18.32
C THR A 121 1.34 10.34 19.00
N LYS A 122 0.99 9.77 20.16
CA LYS A 122 1.82 8.85 20.95
C LYS A 122 0.99 7.67 21.47
N GLY A 123 1.64 6.57 21.83
CA GLY A 123 0.99 5.38 22.42
C GLY A 123 0.33 4.41 21.44
N LYS A 124 0.12 4.80 20.16
CA LYS A 124 -0.53 3.96 19.13
C LYS A 124 -0.06 2.51 19.10
N SER A 125 1.25 2.29 18.90
CA SER A 125 1.82 0.96 18.73
C SER A 125 1.68 0.13 20.01
N THR A 126 1.94 0.73 21.18
CA THR A 126 1.76 0.07 22.48
C THR A 126 0.30 -0.33 22.71
N THR A 127 -0.65 0.58 22.45
CA THR A 127 -2.08 0.31 22.60
C THR A 127 -2.55 -0.77 21.63
N ALA A 128 -2.16 -0.72 20.35
CA ALA A 128 -2.51 -1.71 19.35
C ALA A 128 -1.96 -3.11 19.71
N SER A 129 -0.69 -3.19 20.14
CA SER A 129 -0.09 -4.45 20.58
C SER A 129 -0.73 -5.01 21.84
N LEU A 130 -1.10 -4.17 22.81
CA LEU A 130 -1.79 -4.60 24.03
C LEU A 130 -3.19 -5.13 23.73
N LEU A 131 -3.96 -4.43 22.89
CA LEU A 131 -5.27 -4.90 22.42
C LEU A 131 -5.15 -6.26 21.72
N HIS A 132 -4.19 -6.39 20.80
CA HIS A 132 -3.94 -7.66 20.11
C HIS A 132 -3.59 -8.80 21.09
N ALA A 133 -2.74 -8.55 22.08
CA ALA A 133 -2.39 -9.56 23.08
C ALA A 133 -3.61 -9.99 23.91
N ILE A 134 -4.45 -9.05 24.35
CA ILE A 134 -5.66 -9.33 25.14
C ILE A 134 -6.68 -10.10 24.31
N LEU A 135 -6.94 -9.69 23.06
CA LEU A 135 -7.92 -10.35 22.19
C LEU A 135 -7.52 -11.79 21.86
N ASN A 136 -6.23 -12.06 21.70
CA ASN A 136 -5.72 -13.41 21.46
C ASN A 136 -5.72 -14.32 22.70
N LEU A 137 -6.06 -13.83 23.90
CA LEU A 137 -6.24 -14.71 25.07
C LEU A 137 -7.47 -15.61 24.93
N GLN A 138 -8.51 -15.16 24.21
CA GLN A 138 -9.81 -15.83 24.13
C GLN A 138 -10.34 -15.94 22.68
N GLY A 139 -9.55 -15.53 21.70
CA GLY A 139 -9.95 -15.52 20.30
C GLY A 139 -8.75 -15.43 19.37
N HIS A 140 -8.99 -14.99 18.14
CA HIS A 140 -7.96 -14.78 17.13
C HIS A 140 -8.07 -13.36 16.59
N ALA A 141 -7.03 -12.56 16.81
CA ALA A 141 -6.92 -11.21 16.29
C ALA A 141 -5.66 -11.09 15.43
N LEU A 142 -5.77 -10.35 14.33
CA LEU A 142 -4.63 -9.97 13.50
C LEU A 142 -4.22 -8.53 13.82
N LEU A 143 -2.92 -8.30 13.89
CA LEU A 143 -2.33 -6.99 14.11
C LEU A 143 -1.68 -6.50 12.81
N ALA A 144 -2.07 -5.32 12.34
CA ALA A 144 -1.59 -4.75 11.08
C ALA A 144 -1.55 -3.21 11.13
N GLY A 145 -0.95 -2.60 10.10
CA GLY A 145 -0.89 -1.15 9.91
C GLY A 145 0.49 -0.56 10.19
N ASN A 146 0.53 0.68 10.71
CA ASN A 146 1.77 1.45 10.87
C ASN A 146 2.64 1.00 12.08
N ILE A 147 2.96 -0.28 12.11
CA ILE A 147 3.77 -1.01 13.12
C ILE A 147 4.61 -2.09 12.45
N THR A 148 5.13 -1.78 11.26
CA THR A 148 5.98 -2.66 10.42
C THR A 148 5.32 -3.93 9.89
N VAL A 149 3.99 -4.08 10.04
CA VAL A 149 3.23 -5.21 9.49
C VAL A 149 2.26 -4.69 8.43
N SER A 150 2.47 -5.12 7.19
CA SER A 150 1.57 -4.84 6.06
C SER A 150 0.13 -5.24 6.37
N VAL A 151 -0.83 -4.47 5.85
CA VAL A 151 -2.26 -4.82 5.90
C VAL A 151 -2.65 -5.91 4.88
N PHE A 152 -1.81 -6.13 3.87
CA PHE A 152 -1.94 -7.21 2.89
C PHE A 152 -1.12 -8.44 3.26
#